data_AF-A0A7Y5UXJ7-F1
#
_entry.id   AF-A0A7Y5UXJ7-F1
#
_cell.length_a   1.000
_cell.length_b   1.000
_cell.length_c   1.000
_cell.angle_alpha   90.00
_cell.angle_beta   90.00
_cell.angle_gamma   90.00
#
_symmetry.space_group_name_H-M   'P 1'
#
loop_
_entity.id
_entity.type
_entity.pdbx_description
1 polymer ?
#
loop_
_entity_poly.entity_id
_entity_poly.type
_entity_poly.pdbx_seq_one_letter_code
_entity_poly.pdbx_strand_id
1 'polypeptide(L)'
;GPCLASLPITALDDYANCPKHFEFGHLCGNPGLGPTISERPGYATRIGDLVHRALQEGLRGVAELARLDPLLPQDRLAEAAGLVEGFHETLEFAPFRNAIARELPVRWTDGSGLGVELRGTADLVGDDWVLDYKTGRHASKERHRFQLWAYAQALGVSQAYVADLRAARLLHYPAEELATAGQEAAALLAEMQAGRFEPRPDAQRCQACEYRQLCPAATPAEPAPTAI
;
A
#
# COMPACT_ATOMS: atom_id res chain seq x y z
N GLY A 1 -23.12 -13.68 -1.73
CA GLY A 1 -21.96 -13.39 -2.59
C GLY A 1 -20.85 -12.79 -1.73
N PRO A 2 -19.59 -12.83 -2.17
CA PRO A 2 -18.49 -12.19 -1.43
C PRO A 2 -18.83 -10.71 -1.19
N CYS A 3 -18.54 -10.24 0.02
CA CYS A 3 -19.04 -8.96 0.51
C CYS A 3 -18.15 -7.82 -0.02
N LEU A 4 -18.50 -7.26 -1.17
CA LEU A 4 -17.87 -6.03 -1.71
C LEU A 4 -18.27 -4.75 -0.93
N ALA A 5 -19.01 -4.87 0.16
CA ALA A 5 -19.57 -3.72 0.87
C ALA A 5 -18.47 -2.83 1.51
N SER A 6 -17.34 -3.42 1.90
CA SER A 6 -16.23 -2.68 2.51
C SER A 6 -14.89 -3.32 2.13
N LEU A 7 -14.02 -2.56 1.49
CA LEU A 7 -12.69 -2.97 1.07
C LEU A 7 -11.62 -2.06 1.67
N PRO A 8 -10.38 -2.54 1.88
CA PRO A 8 -9.26 -1.64 2.15
C PRO A 8 -9.01 -0.74 0.93
N ILE A 9 -8.53 0.48 1.14
CA ILE A 9 -8.26 1.43 0.04
C ILE A 9 -7.23 0.88 -0.95
N THR A 10 -6.26 0.08 -0.48
CA THR A 10 -5.26 -0.57 -1.34
C THR A 10 -5.85 -1.60 -2.30
N ALA A 11 -7.09 -2.07 -2.08
CA ALA A 11 -7.76 -3.03 -2.94
C ALA A 11 -7.91 -2.55 -4.39
N LEU A 12 -8.05 -1.24 -4.63
CA LEU A 12 -8.15 -0.68 -5.98
C LEU A 12 -6.84 -0.88 -6.75
N ASP A 13 -5.70 -0.61 -6.11
CA ASP A 13 -4.39 -0.83 -6.72
C ASP A 13 -4.18 -2.34 -6.98
N ASP A 14 -4.58 -3.23 -6.06
CA ASP A 14 -4.51 -4.68 -6.25
C ASP A 14 -5.32 -5.15 -7.45
N TYR A 15 -6.56 -4.67 -7.58
CA TYR A 15 -7.44 -5.03 -8.70
C TYR A 15 -6.94 -4.46 -10.02
N ALA A 16 -6.48 -3.21 -10.04
CA ALA A 16 -5.87 -2.60 -11.23
C ALA A 16 -4.68 -3.43 -11.73
N ASN A 17 -3.83 -3.90 -10.79
CA ASN A 17 -2.68 -4.74 -11.08
C ASN A 17 -3.09 -6.11 -11.63
N CYS A 18 -4.03 -6.80 -10.96
CA CYS A 18 -4.61 -8.06 -11.42
C CYS A 18 -5.94 -8.36 -10.70
N PRO A 19 -7.08 -8.38 -11.41
CA PRO A 19 -8.39 -8.69 -10.81
C PRO A 19 -8.44 -10.05 -10.10
N LYS A 20 -7.72 -11.04 -10.62
CA LYS A 20 -7.63 -12.38 -10.01
C LYS A 20 -6.85 -12.38 -8.69
N HIS A 21 -5.81 -11.56 -8.58
CA HIS A 21 -5.09 -11.37 -7.32
C HIS A 21 -6.00 -10.73 -6.26
N PHE A 22 -6.74 -9.68 -6.66
CA PHE A 22 -7.74 -9.05 -5.81
C PHE A 22 -8.79 -10.05 -5.32
N GLU A 23 -9.35 -10.87 -6.22
CA GLU A 23 -10.37 -11.87 -5.85
C GLU A 23 -9.84 -12.84 -4.80
N PHE A 24 -8.64 -13.39 -5.00
CA PHE A 24 -8.05 -14.32 -4.04
C PHE A 24 -7.82 -13.69 -2.66
N GLY A 25 -7.19 -12.51 -2.62
CA GLY A 25 -6.83 -11.86 -1.35
C GLY A 25 -8.04 -11.29 -0.61
N HIS A 26 -8.92 -10.55 -1.30
CA HIS A 26 -9.97 -9.75 -0.66
C HIS A 26 -11.34 -10.43 -0.61
N LEU A 27 -11.67 -11.28 -1.59
CA LEU A 27 -12.99 -11.93 -1.65
C LEU A 27 -12.99 -13.37 -1.14
N CYS A 28 -11.94 -14.13 -1.45
CA CYS A 28 -11.78 -15.49 -0.96
C CYS A 28 -11.12 -15.56 0.42
N GLY A 29 -10.52 -14.47 0.90
CA GLY A 29 -9.76 -14.44 2.16
C GLY A 29 -8.57 -15.41 2.16
N ASN A 30 -8.03 -15.71 0.97
CA ASN A 30 -6.89 -16.58 0.83
C ASN A 30 -5.62 -15.74 1.08
N PRO A 31 -4.81 -16.04 2.10
CA PRO A 31 -3.57 -15.29 2.37
C PRO A 31 -2.47 -15.55 1.32
N GLY A 32 -2.73 -16.42 0.33
CA GLY A 32 -1.74 -16.90 -0.62
C GLY A 32 -0.83 -17.96 -0.01
N LEU A 33 0.23 -18.32 -0.75
CA LEU A 33 1.33 -19.15 -0.23
C LEU A 33 2.46 -18.27 0.34
N GLY A 34 2.17 -17.01 0.66
CA GLY A 34 2.97 -16.20 1.60
C GLY A 34 2.93 -16.82 3.00
N PRO A 35 3.77 -16.34 3.95
CA PRO A 35 3.94 -17.01 5.24
C PRO A 35 2.57 -17.28 5.82
N THR A 36 2.34 -18.56 6.09
CA THR A 36 1.04 -19.09 6.52
C THR A 36 0.50 -18.24 7.67
N ILE A 37 -0.81 -18.26 7.92
CA ILE A 37 -1.48 -17.53 9.02
C ILE A 37 -0.86 -17.85 10.42
N SER A 38 0.07 -18.81 10.48
CA SER A 38 0.93 -19.20 11.60
C SER A 38 2.37 -18.64 11.62
N GLU A 39 2.80 -17.88 10.62
CA GLU A 39 4.17 -17.35 10.46
C GLU A 39 4.17 -15.84 10.60
N ARG A 40 5.12 -15.32 11.38
CA ARG A 40 5.27 -13.89 11.64
C ARG A 40 5.38 -13.12 10.32
N PRO A 41 4.89 -11.86 10.26
CA PRO A 41 5.07 -11.05 9.06
C PRO A 41 6.54 -11.00 8.67
N GLY A 42 6.83 -11.06 7.37
CA GLY A 42 8.19 -10.94 6.85
C GLY A 42 8.85 -9.65 7.33
N TYR A 43 10.19 -9.62 7.36
CA TYR A 43 10.92 -8.47 7.90
C TYR A 43 10.55 -7.13 7.25
N ALA A 44 10.24 -7.12 5.95
CA ALA A 44 9.85 -5.88 5.25
C ALA A 44 8.57 -5.26 5.82
N THR A 45 7.53 -6.07 6.06
CA THR A 45 6.26 -5.62 6.68
C THR A 45 6.52 -5.11 8.09
N ARG A 46 7.26 -5.87 8.91
CA ARG A 46 7.59 -5.46 10.29
C ARG A 46 8.37 -4.16 10.34
N ILE A 47 9.31 -3.95 9.42
CA ILE A 47 10.05 -2.68 9.30
C ILE A 47 9.09 -1.54 8.93
N GLY A 48 8.18 -1.76 7.98
CA GLY A 48 7.19 -0.78 7.59
C GLY A 48 6.30 -0.34 8.75
N ASP A 49 5.68 -1.30 9.43
CA ASP A 49 4.79 -1.06 10.57
C ASP A 49 5.53 -0.34 11.71
N LEU A 50 6.77 -0.76 11.98
CA LEU A 50 7.60 -0.15 13.01
C LEU A 50 7.97 1.30 12.68
N VAL A 51 8.29 1.60 11.42
CA VAL A 51 8.60 2.97 10.96
C VAL A 51 7.36 3.87 11.07
N HIS A 52 6.20 3.41 10.59
CA HIS A 52 4.93 4.14 10.71
C HIS A 52 4.63 4.49 12.17
N ARG A 53 4.68 3.48 13.05
CA ARG A 53 4.43 3.67 14.48
C ARG A 53 5.45 4.59 15.15
N ALA A 54 6.74 4.46 14.82
CA ALA A 54 7.76 5.34 15.35
C ALA A 54 7.55 6.81 14.91
N LEU A 55 7.20 7.05 13.66
CA LEU A 55 6.89 8.39 13.14
C LEU A 55 5.61 8.99 13.75
N GLN A 56 4.63 8.14 14.07
CA GLN A 56 3.42 8.55 14.80
C GLN A 56 3.74 8.97 16.23
N GLU A 57 4.49 8.14 16.96
CA GLU A 57 4.82 8.34 18.38
C GLU A 57 6.00 9.31 18.60
N GLY A 58 6.67 9.76 17.53
CA GLY A 58 7.84 10.62 17.60
C GLY A 58 9.10 9.94 18.16
N LEU A 59 9.14 8.61 18.10
CA LEU A 59 10.24 7.79 18.61
C LEU A 59 11.40 7.75 17.62
N ARG A 60 12.61 7.66 18.14
CA ARG A 60 13.85 7.71 17.37
C ARG A 60 14.88 6.70 17.88
N GLY A 61 15.72 6.25 16.96
CA GLY A 61 16.85 5.40 17.29
C GLY A 61 16.48 3.97 17.68
N VAL A 62 17.49 3.11 17.66
CA VAL A 62 17.34 1.65 17.79
C VAL A 62 16.74 1.25 19.14
N ALA A 63 17.14 1.91 20.23
CA ALA A 63 16.74 1.51 21.58
C ALA A 63 15.24 1.75 21.85
N GLU A 64 14.64 2.78 21.27
CA GLU A 64 13.19 3.04 21.41
C GLU A 64 12.39 2.09 20.54
N LEU A 65 12.81 1.90 19.28
CA LEU A 65 12.19 0.97 18.34
C LEU A 65 12.24 -0.49 18.84
N ALA A 66 13.33 -0.89 19.51
CA ALA A 66 13.46 -2.22 20.11
C ALA A 66 12.42 -2.48 21.22
N ARG A 67 11.87 -1.44 21.86
CA ARG A 67 10.79 -1.62 22.85
C ARG A 67 9.45 -1.93 22.17
N LEU A 68 9.25 -1.44 20.94
CA LEU A 68 8.04 -1.69 20.16
C LEU A 68 8.05 -3.08 19.51
N ASP A 69 9.21 -3.50 18.99
CA ASP A 69 9.40 -4.83 18.43
C ASP A 69 10.72 -5.47 18.91
N PRO A 70 10.73 -6.09 20.12
CA PRO A 70 11.94 -6.66 20.72
C PRO A 70 12.45 -7.91 20.00
N LEU A 71 11.66 -8.47 19.07
CA LEU A 71 11.99 -9.68 18.34
C LEU A 71 12.50 -9.37 16.93
N LEU A 72 12.64 -8.08 16.59
CA LEU A 72 13.23 -7.66 15.32
C LEU A 72 14.76 -7.65 15.46
N PRO A 73 15.52 -8.30 14.55
CA PRO A 73 16.98 -8.32 14.61
C PRO A 73 17.58 -6.90 14.62
N GLN A 74 18.75 -6.76 15.26
CA GLN A 74 19.38 -5.45 15.48
C GLN A 74 19.69 -4.70 14.18
N ASP A 75 20.10 -5.40 13.12
CA ASP A 75 20.33 -4.82 11.79
C ASP A 75 19.04 -4.23 11.19
N ARG A 76 17.90 -4.89 11.43
CA ARG A 76 16.57 -4.44 10.96
C ARG A 76 16.01 -3.31 11.80
N LEU A 77 16.29 -3.29 13.11
CA LEU A 77 15.99 -2.15 13.96
C LEU A 77 16.83 -0.92 13.56
N ALA A 78 18.11 -1.10 13.24
CA ALA A 78 18.97 -0.04 12.73
C ALA A 78 18.47 0.49 11.37
N GLU A 79 18.04 -0.40 10.49
CA GLU A 79 17.41 -0.04 9.22
C GLU A 79 16.15 0.81 9.44
N ALA A 80 15.22 0.37 10.30
CA ALA A 80 14.01 1.12 10.62
C ALA A 80 14.32 2.49 11.25
N ALA A 81 15.24 2.55 12.22
CA ALA A 81 15.67 3.79 12.83
C ALA A 81 16.26 4.77 11.80
N GLY A 82 17.06 4.27 10.85
CA GLY A 82 17.61 5.08 9.77
C GLY A 82 16.53 5.67 8.86
N LEU A 83 15.43 4.95 8.59
CA LEU A 83 14.30 5.48 7.81
C LEU A 83 13.55 6.58 8.56
N VAL A 84 13.35 6.41 9.87
CA VAL A 84 12.72 7.42 10.74
C VAL A 84 13.55 8.70 10.79
N GLU A 85 14.87 8.57 11.02
CA GLU A 85 15.77 9.75 10.99
C GLU A 85 15.81 10.39 9.60
N GLY A 86 15.86 9.58 8.54
CA GLY A 86 15.81 10.05 7.17
C GLY A 86 14.61 10.95 6.89
N PHE A 87 13.43 10.63 7.44
CA PHE A 87 12.26 11.51 7.35
C PHE A 87 12.50 12.90 7.99
N HIS A 88 13.15 12.91 9.14
CA HIS A 88 13.41 14.11 9.94
C HIS A 88 14.61 14.95 9.48
N GLU A 89 15.52 14.37 8.69
CA GLU A 89 16.70 15.07 8.19
C GLU A 89 16.53 15.54 6.73
N THR A 90 15.77 14.82 5.92
CA THR A 90 15.60 15.14 4.49
C THR A 90 14.81 16.44 4.29
N LEU A 91 15.40 17.42 3.59
CA LEU A 91 14.78 18.73 3.38
C LEU A 91 13.46 18.67 2.61
N GLU A 92 13.32 17.76 1.64
CA GLU A 92 12.07 17.58 0.87
C GLU A 92 10.87 17.22 1.77
N PHE A 93 11.12 16.55 2.90
CA PHE A 93 10.08 16.12 3.83
C PHE A 93 9.77 17.17 4.92
N ALA A 94 10.58 18.23 5.02
CA ALA A 94 10.43 19.24 6.05
C ALA A 94 9.02 19.88 6.12
N PRO A 95 8.33 20.20 5.00
CA PRO A 95 6.99 20.78 5.03
C PRO A 95 5.94 19.90 5.71
N PHE A 96 6.11 18.58 5.69
CA PHE A 96 5.10 17.62 6.15
C PHE A 96 5.20 17.29 7.64
N ARG A 97 6.28 17.70 8.32
CA ARG A 97 6.53 17.36 9.73
C ARG A 97 5.51 17.99 10.69
N ASN A 98 4.90 19.10 10.28
CA ASN A 98 3.87 19.82 11.04
C ASN A 98 2.46 19.52 10.50
N ALA A 99 2.20 18.27 10.12
CA ALA A 99 0.87 17.79 9.74
C ALA A 99 -0.19 18.13 10.82
N ILE A 100 -1.41 18.46 10.38
CA ILE A 100 -2.54 18.75 11.28
C ILE A 100 -3.09 17.48 11.94
N ALA A 101 -2.92 16.33 11.28
CA ALA A 101 -3.26 15.02 11.82
C ALA A 101 -2.27 13.95 11.35
N ARG A 102 -2.19 12.87 12.12
CA ARG A 102 -1.36 11.70 11.85
C ARG A 102 -2.19 10.43 12.05
N GLU A 103 -1.95 9.40 11.24
CA GLU A 103 -2.65 8.12 11.30
C GLU A 103 -4.18 8.28 11.35
N LEU A 104 -4.71 9.14 10.47
CA LEU A 104 -6.13 9.47 10.47
C LEU A 104 -6.94 8.38 9.76
N PRO A 105 -7.87 7.67 10.44
CA PRO A 105 -8.73 6.71 9.78
C PRO A 105 -9.66 7.43 8.80
N VAL A 106 -9.72 6.93 7.56
CA VAL A 106 -10.52 7.50 6.48
C VAL A 106 -11.48 6.48 5.92
N ARG A 107 -12.62 6.99 5.45
CA ARG A 107 -13.64 6.22 4.74
C ARG A 107 -14.05 7.01 3.52
N TRP A 108 -13.99 6.35 2.37
CA TRP A 108 -14.53 6.88 1.12
C TRP A 108 -15.70 6.02 0.67
N THR A 109 -16.75 6.66 0.18
CA THR A 109 -17.91 6.00 -0.43
C THR A 109 -18.24 6.71 -1.73
N ASP A 110 -18.74 5.98 -2.72
CA ASP A 110 -19.22 6.57 -3.98
C ASP A 110 -20.51 7.42 -3.82
N GLY A 111 -21.06 7.51 -2.61
CA GLY A 111 -22.26 8.30 -2.30
C GLY A 111 -23.57 7.71 -2.81
N SER A 112 -23.53 6.55 -3.49
CA SER A 112 -24.70 5.92 -4.10
C SER A 112 -25.58 5.14 -3.11
N GLY A 113 -25.07 4.87 -1.89
CA GLY A 113 -25.77 4.11 -0.84
C GLY A 113 -25.85 2.60 -1.05
N LEU A 114 -25.50 2.10 -2.25
CA LEU A 114 -25.36 0.67 -2.59
C LEU A 114 -23.92 0.33 -3.02
N GLY A 115 -23.02 1.29 -2.90
CA GLY A 115 -21.65 1.25 -3.40
C GLY A 115 -20.66 0.54 -2.50
N VAL A 116 -19.44 0.44 -3.03
CA VAL A 116 -18.28 -0.04 -2.30
C VAL A 116 -17.81 1.07 -1.35
N GLU A 117 -17.61 0.73 -0.08
CA GLU A 117 -16.88 1.58 0.84
C GLU A 117 -15.39 1.20 0.83
N LEU A 118 -14.52 2.20 0.76
CA LEU A 118 -13.08 2.02 0.88
C LEU A 118 -12.62 2.57 2.23
N ARG A 119 -11.88 1.77 2.99
CA ARG A 119 -11.35 2.14 4.32
C ARG A 119 -9.83 2.10 4.34
N GLY A 120 -9.23 3.02 5.08
CA GLY A 120 -7.79 3.02 5.30
C GLY A 120 -7.38 4.00 6.38
N THR A 121 -6.09 4.22 6.49
CA THR A 121 -5.49 5.18 7.41
C THR A 121 -4.52 6.04 6.62
N ALA A 122 -4.70 7.37 6.69
CA ALA A 122 -3.78 8.32 6.08
C ALA A 122 -2.68 8.68 7.09
N ASP A 123 -1.42 8.45 6.71
CA ASP A 123 -0.28 8.59 7.61
C ASP A 123 -0.12 10.04 8.10
N LEU A 124 -0.16 11.01 7.18
CA LEU A 124 -0.14 12.44 7.50
C LEU A 124 -1.20 13.20 6.71
N VAL A 125 -1.83 14.17 7.36
CA VAL A 125 -2.80 15.09 6.75
C VAL A 125 -2.42 16.52 7.09
N GLY A 126 -2.43 17.40 6.09
CA GLY A 126 -2.29 18.85 6.22
C GLY A 126 -3.56 19.60 5.82
N ASP A 127 -3.43 20.91 5.59
CA ASP A 127 -4.59 21.77 5.28
C ASP A 127 -5.25 21.42 3.93
N ASP A 128 -4.45 21.14 2.90
CA ASP A 128 -4.92 20.78 1.55
C ASP A 128 -4.06 19.66 0.94
N TRP A 129 -3.52 18.79 1.80
CA TRP A 129 -2.72 17.67 1.35
C TRP A 129 -2.82 16.44 2.24
N VAL A 130 -2.56 15.27 1.64
CA VAL A 130 -2.34 14.01 2.34
C VAL A 130 -0.99 13.41 1.94
N LEU A 131 -0.29 12.77 2.86
CA LEU A 131 0.97 12.09 2.59
C LEU A 131 0.96 10.67 3.16
N ASP A 132 1.45 9.72 2.37
CA ASP A 132 1.67 8.32 2.75
C ASP A 132 3.19 8.00 2.73
N TYR A 133 3.67 7.33 3.78
CA TYR A 133 5.05 6.87 3.90
C TYR A 133 5.24 5.52 3.25
N LYS A 134 6.19 5.42 2.33
CA LYS A 134 6.61 4.14 1.76
C LYS A 134 8.02 3.77 2.21
N THR A 135 8.11 2.60 2.82
CA THR A 135 9.34 1.95 3.29
C THR A 135 9.76 0.79 2.39
N GLY A 136 9.06 0.54 1.29
CA GLY A 136 9.40 -0.50 0.31
C GLY A 136 10.53 -0.08 -0.62
N ARG A 137 11.14 -1.05 -1.32
CA ARG A 137 12.03 -0.75 -2.45
C ARG A 137 11.10 -0.52 -3.65
N HIS A 138 11.18 0.66 -4.29
CA HIS A 138 10.40 1.04 -5.48
C HIS A 138 9.00 1.62 -5.24
N ALA A 139 8.90 2.75 -4.52
CA ALA A 139 7.69 3.58 -4.65
C ALA A 139 7.61 4.16 -6.07
N SER A 140 6.47 3.97 -6.74
CA SER A 140 6.23 4.52 -8.07
C SER A 140 4.88 5.24 -8.11
N LYS A 141 4.77 6.24 -9.00
CA LYS A 141 3.52 6.99 -9.17
C LYS A 141 2.34 6.09 -9.51
N GLU A 142 2.56 5.11 -10.37
CA GLU A 142 1.50 4.24 -10.86
C GLU A 142 0.91 3.31 -9.79
N ARG A 143 1.72 2.90 -8.79
CA ARG A 143 1.31 1.90 -7.78
C ARG A 143 0.45 2.45 -6.64
N HIS A 144 0.40 3.76 -6.47
CA HIS A 144 -0.24 4.39 -5.31
C HIS A 144 -1.31 5.41 -5.70
N ARG A 145 -1.53 5.63 -7.00
CA ARG A 145 -2.43 6.68 -7.47
C ARG A 145 -3.87 6.46 -7.05
N PHE A 146 -4.38 5.21 -6.99
CA PHE A 146 -5.75 4.96 -6.56
C PHE A 146 -5.89 5.07 -5.04
N GLN A 147 -4.91 4.54 -4.28
CA GLN A 147 -4.85 4.75 -2.84
C GLN A 147 -4.89 6.25 -2.48
N LEU A 148 -4.01 7.04 -3.08
CA LEU A 148 -3.90 8.47 -2.79
C LEU A 148 -5.09 9.27 -3.27
N TRP A 149 -5.68 8.91 -4.41
CA TRP A 149 -6.95 9.49 -4.85
C TRP A 149 -8.05 9.24 -3.82
N ALA A 150 -8.22 8.01 -3.33
CA ALA A 150 -9.26 7.69 -2.36
C ALA A 150 -9.05 8.45 -1.03
N TYR A 151 -7.80 8.57 -0.57
CA TYR A 151 -7.47 9.41 0.58
C TYR A 151 -7.80 10.89 0.34
N ALA A 152 -7.39 11.44 -0.79
CA ALA A 152 -7.64 12.84 -1.12
C ALA A 152 -9.14 13.16 -1.19
N GLN A 153 -9.93 12.27 -1.81
CA GLN A 153 -11.38 12.41 -1.87
C GLN A 153 -12.05 12.28 -0.50
N ALA A 154 -11.62 11.32 0.33
CA ALA A 154 -12.17 11.14 1.68
C ALA A 154 -11.92 12.35 2.60
N LEU A 155 -10.78 13.03 2.40
CA LEU A 155 -10.33 14.15 3.22
C LEU A 155 -10.73 15.52 2.63
N GLY A 156 -11.19 15.57 1.38
CA GLY A 156 -11.53 16.83 0.70
C GLY A 156 -10.31 17.69 0.37
N VAL A 157 -9.15 17.07 0.12
CA VAL A 157 -7.88 17.75 -0.19
C VAL A 157 -7.52 17.62 -1.67
N SER A 158 -6.76 18.57 -2.20
CA SER A 158 -6.42 18.65 -3.62
C SER A 158 -5.04 18.09 -3.98
N GLN A 159 -4.18 17.87 -2.99
CA GLN A 159 -2.81 17.40 -3.20
C GLN A 159 -2.58 16.08 -2.45
N ALA A 160 -1.81 15.17 -3.07
CA ALA A 160 -1.35 13.98 -2.39
C ALA A 160 0.15 13.74 -2.62
N TYR A 161 0.77 13.07 -1.67
CA TYR A 161 2.20 12.83 -1.67
C TYR A 161 2.53 11.42 -1.21
N VAL A 162 3.64 10.90 -1.72
CA VAL A 162 4.33 9.74 -1.13
C VAL A 162 5.73 10.16 -0.72
N ALA A 163 6.07 9.94 0.54
CA ALA A 163 7.46 10.00 0.99
C ALA A 163 8.09 8.61 0.82
N ASP A 164 8.93 8.45 -0.19
CA ASP A 164 9.79 7.26 -0.32
C ASP A 164 10.97 7.41 0.65
N LEU A 165 10.83 6.80 1.83
CA LEU A 165 11.79 6.94 2.91
C LEU A 165 13.13 6.26 2.58
N ARG A 166 13.14 5.26 1.69
CA ARG A 166 14.38 4.59 1.27
C ARG A 166 15.14 5.40 0.24
N ALA A 167 14.42 6.03 -0.69
CA ALA A 167 15.02 6.87 -1.72
C ALA A 167 15.23 8.32 -1.29
N ALA A 168 14.75 8.70 -0.10
CA ALA A 168 14.71 10.08 0.39
C ALA A 168 14.10 11.04 -0.65
N ARG A 169 13.01 10.60 -1.28
CA ARG A 169 12.36 11.30 -2.40
C ARG A 169 10.88 11.50 -2.15
N LEU A 170 10.39 12.69 -2.48
CA LEU A 170 8.97 12.98 -2.51
C LEU A 170 8.36 12.71 -3.89
N LEU A 171 7.27 11.96 -3.94
CA LEU A 171 6.42 11.85 -5.13
C LEU A 171 5.19 12.72 -4.91
N HIS A 172 4.92 13.64 -5.83
CA HIS A 172 3.78 14.56 -5.77
C HIS A 172 2.71 14.18 -6.80
N TYR A 173 1.45 14.17 -6.36
CA TYR A 173 0.26 13.91 -7.16
C TYR A 173 -0.65 15.14 -7.06
N PRO A 174 -0.60 16.03 -8.07
CA PRO A 174 -1.46 17.20 -8.11
C PRO A 174 -2.91 16.84 -8.45
N ALA A 175 -3.81 17.80 -8.27
CA ALA A 175 -5.25 17.64 -8.45
C ALA A 175 -5.64 17.01 -9.79
N GLU A 176 -4.95 17.36 -10.89
CA GLU A 176 -5.21 16.78 -12.21
C GLU A 176 -4.87 15.28 -12.31
N GLU A 177 -3.78 14.84 -11.66
CA GLU A 177 -3.40 13.43 -11.62
C GLU A 177 -4.40 12.64 -10.75
N LEU A 178 -4.84 13.22 -9.63
CA LEU A 178 -5.86 12.62 -8.76
C LEU A 178 -7.22 12.54 -9.46
N ALA A 179 -7.63 13.56 -10.21
CA ALA A 179 -8.86 13.55 -10.98
C ALA A 179 -8.85 12.46 -12.06
N THR A 180 -7.71 12.28 -12.74
CA THR A 180 -7.51 11.20 -13.72
C THR A 180 -7.62 9.83 -13.06
N ALA A 181 -6.94 9.63 -11.93
CA ALA A 181 -7.03 8.39 -11.15
C ALA A 181 -8.48 8.10 -10.70
N GLY A 182 -9.27 9.12 -10.37
CA GLY A 182 -10.68 8.96 -9.99
C GLY A 182 -11.58 8.48 -11.12
N GLN A 183 -11.37 8.96 -12.35
CA GLN A 183 -12.13 8.49 -13.51
C GLN A 183 -11.85 7.01 -13.78
N GLU A 184 -10.59 6.61 -13.69
CA GLU A 184 -10.17 5.22 -13.83
C GLU A 184 -10.68 4.34 -12.67
N ALA A 185 -10.60 4.81 -11.43
CA ALA A 185 -11.10 4.10 -10.25
C ALA A 185 -12.60 3.79 -10.36
N ALA A 186 -13.40 4.73 -10.89
CA ALA A 186 -14.82 4.51 -11.13
C ALA A 186 -15.06 3.35 -12.11
N ALA A 187 -14.26 3.24 -13.17
CA ALA A 187 -14.34 2.12 -14.10
C ALA A 187 -13.98 0.80 -13.41
N LEU A 188 -12.90 0.76 -12.62
CA LEU A 188 -12.47 -0.43 -11.87
C LEU A 188 -13.55 -0.90 -10.88
N LEU A 189 -14.15 0.02 -10.13
CA LEU A 189 -15.25 -0.29 -9.20
C LEU A 189 -16.46 -0.90 -9.93
N ALA A 190 -16.82 -0.37 -11.10
CA ALA A 190 -17.90 -0.92 -11.92
C ALA A 190 -17.57 -2.33 -12.44
N GLU A 191 -16.30 -2.63 -12.75
CA GLU A 191 -15.87 -3.99 -13.08
C GLU A 191 -15.94 -4.95 -11.90
N MET A 192 -15.48 -4.53 -10.72
CA MET A 192 -15.59 -5.32 -9.48
C MET A 192 -17.04 -5.67 -9.16
N GLN A 193 -17.93 -4.68 -9.22
CA GLN A 193 -19.37 -4.88 -8.97
C GLN A 193 -20.01 -5.82 -10.00
N ALA A 194 -19.52 -5.83 -11.24
CA ALA A 194 -19.95 -6.76 -12.27
C ALA A 194 -19.32 -8.16 -12.14
N GLY A 195 -18.46 -8.39 -11.15
CA GLY A 195 -17.82 -9.69 -10.90
C GLY A 195 -16.74 -10.05 -11.91
N ARG A 196 -16.11 -9.07 -12.56
CA ARG A 196 -15.04 -9.31 -13.55
C ARG A 196 -13.71 -9.53 -12.84
N PHE A 197 -13.27 -10.78 -12.73
CA PHE A 197 -12.04 -11.16 -12.01
C PHE A 197 -11.06 -11.96 -12.87
N GLU A 198 -11.17 -11.85 -14.19
CA GLU A 198 -10.27 -12.51 -15.12
C GLU A 198 -8.80 -12.08 -14.88
N PRO A 199 -7.85 -13.02 -14.91
CA PRO A 199 -6.45 -12.70 -14.70
C PRO A 199 -5.92 -11.78 -15.82
N ARG A 200 -5.08 -10.81 -15.43
CA ARG A 200 -4.32 -9.93 -16.35
C ARG A 200 -2.84 -10.33 -16.27
N PRO A 201 -2.41 -11.38 -17.01
CA PRO A 201 -1.06 -11.91 -16.88
C PRO A 201 -0.01 -10.89 -17.31
N ASP A 202 1.05 -10.80 -16.52
CA ASP A 202 2.23 -9.98 -16.77
C ASP A 202 3.46 -10.76 -16.30
N ALA A 203 4.45 -10.92 -17.17
CA ALA A 203 5.56 -11.82 -16.92
C ALA A 203 6.30 -11.50 -15.61
N GLN A 204 6.51 -10.22 -15.31
CA GLN A 204 7.24 -9.80 -14.11
C GLN A 204 6.37 -9.94 -12.85
N ARG A 205 5.12 -9.46 -12.90
CA ARG A 205 4.20 -9.53 -11.74
C ARG A 205 3.82 -10.98 -11.41
N CYS A 206 3.54 -11.80 -12.42
CA CYS A 206 3.16 -13.20 -12.21
C CYS A 206 4.30 -14.05 -11.63
N GLN A 207 5.56 -13.74 -11.92
CA GLN A 207 6.70 -14.46 -11.32
C GLN A 207 6.79 -14.27 -9.80
N ALA A 208 6.48 -13.07 -9.30
CA ALA A 208 6.53 -12.72 -7.88
C ALA A 208 5.17 -12.85 -7.16
N CYS A 209 4.12 -13.30 -7.85
CA CYS A 209 2.77 -13.38 -7.29
C CYS A 209 2.64 -14.56 -6.31
N GLU A 210 2.18 -14.28 -5.08
CA GLU A 210 1.98 -15.29 -4.04
C GLU A 210 0.88 -16.31 -4.35
N TYR A 211 -0.03 -15.97 -5.28
CA TYR A 211 -1.09 -16.86 -5.77
C TYR A 211 -0.70 -17.62 -7.03
N ARG A 212 0.57 -17.55 -7.49
CA ARG A 212 1.00 -18.16 -8.76
C ARG A 212 0.61 -19.64 -8.86
N GLN A 213 0.76 -20.42 -7.79
CA GLN A 213 0.42 -21.85 -7.81
C GLN A 213 -1.08 -22.14 -7.90
N LEU A 214 -1.93 -21.16 -7.58
CA LEU A 214 -3.39 -21.25 -7.62
C LEU A 214 -3.99 -20.60 -8.87
N CYS A 215 -3.20 -19.80 -9.60
CA CYS A 215 -3.68 -18.99 -10.69
C CYS A 215 -3.79 -19.81 -11.99
N PRO A 216 -4.95 -19.84 -12.66
CA PRO A 216 -5.13 -20.59 -13.91
C PRO A 216 -4.32 -20.03 -15.08
N ALA A 217 -3.87 -18.77 -14.98
CA ALA A 217 -3.04 -18.10 -15.99
C ALA A 217 -1.54 -18.15 -15.67
N ALA A 218 -1.12 -18.82 -14.59
CA ALA A 218 0.29 -18.98 -14.30
C ALA A 218 0.92 -19.94 -15.31
N THR A 219 1.84 -19.43 -16.14
CA THR A 219 2.65 -20.30 -16.99
C THR A 219 3.53 -21.19 -16.10
N PRO A 220 3.57 -22.52 -16.34
CA PRO A 220 4.53 -23.40 -15.69
C PRO A 220 5.93 -22.84 -15.88
N ALA A 221 6.76 -22.85 -14.83
CA ALA A 221 8.17 -22.54 -15.00
C ALA A 221 8.77 -23.58 -15.98
N GLU A 222 9.51 -23.13 -16.99
CA GLU A 222 10.33 -24.06 -17.78
C GLU A 222 11.23 -24.84 -16.81
N PRO A 223 11.31 -26.18 -16.94
CA PRO A 223 12.27 -26.94 -16.15
C PRO A 223 13.67 -26.41 -16.45
N ALA A 224 14.46 -26.20 -15.40
CA ALA A 224 15.86 -25.82 -15.56
C ALA A 224 16.55 -26.80 -16.52
N PRO A 225 17.40 -26.33 -17.45
CA PRO A 225 18.10 -27.22 -18.36
C PRO A 225 18.89 -28.24 -17.54
N THR A 226 18.56 -29.52 -17.72
CA THR A 226 19.30 -30.63 -17.15
C THR A 226 20.72 -30.56 -17.72
N ALA A 227 21.70 -30.24 -16.87
CA ALA A 227 23.10 -30.34 -17.25
C ALA A 227 23.38 -31.83 -17.57
N ILE A 228 23.79 -32.10 -18.81
CA ILE A 228 24.30 -33.40 -19.27
C ILE A 228 25.81 -33.43 -19.04
#